data_AF-A0A2I1DJU3-F1
#
_entry.id   AF-A0A2I1DJU3-F1
#
_cell.length_a   1.000
_cell.length_b   1.000
_cell.length_c   1.000
_cell.angle_alpha   90.00
_cell.angle_beta   90.00
_cell.angle_gamma   90.00
#
_symmetry.space_group_name_H-M   'P 1'
#
loop_
_entity.id
_entity.type
_entity.pdbx_description
1 polymer ?
#
loop_
_entity_poly.entity_id
_entity_poly.type
_entity_poly.pdbx_seq_one_letter_code
_entity_poly.pdbx_strand_id
1 'polypeptide(L)'
;MIKLFRHKAQTRVDITGRQLSAKLGVSPSTLSRVLNGSSGVSSEMALRLSKALGRSPESWLAMQDNYDLWQARQSVNLDQVQKVEFDVA
;
A
#
# COMPACT_ATOMS: atom_id res chain seq x y z
N MET A 1 -4.77 -5.22 -3.36
CA MET A 1 -4.37 -3.81 -3.21
C MET A 1 -4.48 -3.02 -4.51
N ILE A 2 -3.73 -3.35 -5.56
CA ILE A 2 -3.67 -2.61 -6.85
C ILE A 2 -5.04 -2.44 -7.54
N LYS A 3 -5.85 -3.51 -7.62
CA LYS A 3 -7.21 -3.43 -8.22
C LYS A 3 -8.14 -2.52 -7.40
N LEU A 4 -8.04 -2.58 -6.06
CA LEU A 4 -8.83 -1.74 -5.15
C LEU A 4 -8.38 -0.28 -5.20
N PHE A 5 -7.07 -0.05 -5.32
CA PHE A 5 -6.45 1.26 -5.45
C PHE A 5 -6.85 1.92 -6.77
N ARG A 6 -6.70 1.19 -7.89
CA ARG A 6 -7.12 1.64 -9.23
C ARG A 6 -8.61 1.93 -9.26
N HIS A 7 -9.43 1.04 -8.71
CA HIS A 7 -10.88 1.27 -8.70
C HIS A 7 -11.26 2.47 -7.83
N LYS A 8 -10.79 2.58 -6.58
CA LYS A 8 -11.15 3.70 -5.69
C LYS A 8 -10.56 5.06 -6.12
N ALA A 9 -9.35 5.09 -6.69
CA ALA A 9 -8.73 6.32 -7.17
C ALA A 9 -9.38 6.81 -8.48
N GLN A 10 -9.72 5.90 -9.40
CA GLN A 10 -10.25 6.25 -10.72
C GLN A 10 -11.77 6.49 -10.73
N THR A 11 -12.53 5.93 -9.78
CA THR A 11 -14.01 6.12 -9.73
C THR A 11 -14.46 7.31 -8.91
N ARG A 12 -13.62 7.85 -8.02
CA ARG A 12 -13.98 8.99 -7.17
C ARG A 12 -13.43 10.33 -7.67
N VAL A 13 -12.48 10.30 -8.60
CA VAL A 13 -11.79 11.50 -9.07
C VAL A 13 -11.56 11.34 -10.58
N ASP A 14 -12.30 12.09 -11.39
CA ASP A 14 -12.11 12.21 -12.85
C ASP A 14 -10.81 12.99 -13.15
N ILE A 15 -9.67 12.43 -12.75
CA ILE A 15 -8.35 13.00 -13.02
C ILE A 15 -7.44 11.95 -13.66
N THR A 16 -6.62 12.43 -14.60
CA THR A 16 -5.57 11.63 -15.23
C THR A 16 -4.50 11.24 -14.21
N GLY A 17 -3.77 10.15 -14.47
CA GLY A 17 -2.64 9.74 -13.62
C GLY A 17 -1.58 10.85 -13.44
N ARG A 18 -1.39 11.71 -14.44
CA ARG A 18 -0.49 12.87 -14.38
C ARG A 18 -0.97 13.93 -13.39
N GLN A 19 -2.26 14.23 -13.39
CA GLN A 19 -2.86 15.17 -12.43
C GLN A 19 -2.80 14.61 -11.00
N LEU A 20 -3.04 13.31 -10.84
CA LEU A 20 -2.92 12.66 -9.53
C LEU A 20 -1.47 12.68 -9.02
N SER A 21 -0.48 12.39 -9.86
CA SER A 21 0.93 12.46 -9.45
C SER A 21 1.33 13.86 -9.02
N ALA A 22 0.83 14.89 -9.71
CA ALA A 22 1.07 16.29 -9.33
C ALA A 22 0.44 16.62 -7.97
N LYS A 23 -0.83 16.22 -7.72
CA LYS A 23 -1.50 16.40 -6.42
C LYS A 23 -0.81 15.66 -5.27
N LEU A 24 -0.18 14.53 -5.55
CA LEU A 24 0.60 13.76 -4.57
C LEU A 24 2.05 14.29 -4.40
N GLY A 25 2.48 15.25 -5.22
CA GLY A 25 3.85 15.76 -5.22
C GLY A 25 4.90 14.72 -5.66
N VAL A 26 4.52 13.72 -6.46
CA VAL A 26 5.41 12.64 -6.93
C VAL A 26 5.57 12.71 -8.44
N SER A 27 6.63 12.09 -8.96
CA SER A 27 6.73 11.90 -10.41
C SER A 27 5.63 10.96 -10.93
N PRO A 28 5.16 11.13 -12.17
CA PRO A 28 4.23 10.18 -12.80
C PRO A 28 4.76 8.75 -12.82
N SER A 29 6.08 8.58 -12.98
CA SER A 29 6.74 7.26 -12.94
C SER A 29 6.64 6.60 -11.56
N THR A 30 6.76 7.37 -10.48
CA THR A 30 6.60 6.86 -9.10
C THR A 30 5.17 6.39 -8.86
N LEU A 31 4.18 7.21 -9.23
CA LEU A 31 2.78 6.81 -9.12
C LEU A 31 2.48 5.58 -9.98
N SER A 32 3.01 5.52 -11.21
CA SER A 32 2.83 4.37 -12.11
C SER A 32 3.36 3.07 -11.50
N ARG A 33 4.55 3.10 -10.87
CA ARG A 33 5.09 1.91 -10.18
C ARG A 33 4.21 1.45 -9.04
N VAL A 34 3.67 2.37 -8.23
CA VAL A 34 2.72 2.03 -7.15
C VAL A 34 1.42 1.46 -7.72
N LEU A 35 0.86 2.07 -8.78
CA LEU A 35 -0.36 1.62 -9.45
C LEU A 35 -0.21 0.27 -10.18
N ASN A 36 1.01 -0.12 -10.52
CA ASN A 36 1.32 -1.40 -11.15
C ASN A 36 1.83 -2.44 -10.14
N GLY A 37 2.02 -2.06 -8.88
CA GLY A 37 2.52 -2.95 -7.83
C GLY A 37 4.02 -3.25 -7.91
N SER A 38 4.77 -2.57 -8.79
CA SER A 38 6.23 -2.69 -8.84
C SER A 38 6.93 -1.86 -7.77
N SER A 39 6.19 -1.05 -7.03
CA SER A 39 6.64 -0.43 -5.78
C SER A 39 5.50 -0.43 -4.78
N GLY A 40 5.80 -0.72 -3.52
CA GLY A 40 4.82 -0.66 -2.43
C GLY A 40 4.47 0.78 -2.02
N VAL A 41 3.47 0.91 -1.16
CA VAL A 41 3.11 2.16 -0.49
C VAL A 41 4.00 2.35 0.73
N SER A 42 4.96 3.30 0.65
CA SER A 42 5.76 3.72 1.80
C SER A 42 4.96 4.58 2.78
N SER A 43 5.48 4.80 3.99
CA SER A 43 4.88 5.72 4.99
C SER A 43 4.70 7.14 4.43
N GLU A 44 5.68 7.64 3.68
CA GLU A 44 5.58 8.94 3.02
C GLU A 44 4.46 8.96 1.96
N MET A 45 4.35 7.91 1.13
CA MET A 45 3.28 7.79 0.16
C MET A 45 1.92 7.68 0.84
N ALA A 46 1.81 6.96 1.96
CA ALA A 46 0.59 6.84 2.74
C ALA A 46 0.10 8.21 3.27
N LEU A 47 1.02 9.07 3.75
CA LEU A 47 0.70 10.44 4.14
C LEU A 47 0.19 11.28 2.95
N ARG A 48 0.87 11.20 1.80
CA ARG A 48 0.47 11.90 0.57
C ARG A 48 -0.92 11.46 0.10
N LEU A 49 -1.19 10.15 0.12
CA LEU A 49 -2.48 9.57 -0.25
C LEU A 49 -3.59 9.93 0.72
N SER A 50 -3.31 9.91 2.03
CA SER A 50 -4.26 10.36 3.06
C SER A 50 -4.67 11.81 2.80
N LYS A 51 -3.70 12.69 2.56
CA LYS A 51 -3.96 14.10 2.28
C LYS A 51 -4.74 14.32 0.97
N ALA A 52 -4.41 13.59 -0.09
CA ALA A 52 -4.95 13.82 -1.42
C ALA A 52 -6.27 13.07 -1.71
N LEU A 53 -6.46 11.88 -1.14
CA LEU A 53 -7.56 10.95 -1.45
C LEU A 53 -8.39 10.56 -0.20
N GLY A 54 -7.98 11.00 0.98
CA GLY A 54 -8.61 10.64 2.26
C GLY A 54 -8.16 9.28 2.80
N ARG A 55 -8.88 8.80 3.83
CA ARG A 55 -8.49 7.71 4.74
C ARG A 55 -7.26 8.06 5.58
N SER A 56 -7.05 7.30 6.65
CA SER A 56 -5.86 7.47 7.48
C SER A 56 -4.62 6.87 6.80
N PRO A 57 -3.41 7.38 7.05
CA PRO A 57 -2.16 6.81 6.56
C PRO A 57 -2.00 5.33 6.95
N GLU A 58 -2.39 4.97 8.17
CA GLU A 58 -2.35 3.59 8.70
C GLU A 58 -3.26 2.68 7.87
N SER A 59 -4.41 3.18 7.42
CA SER A 59 -5.32 2.45 6.56
C SER A 59 -4.73 2.16 5.16
N TRP A 60 -3.79 3.00 4.71
CA TRP A 60 -3.03 2.77 3.48
C TRP A 60 -1.92 1.73 3.71
N LEU A 61 -1.17 1.87 4.80
CA LEU A 61 -0.13 0.92 5.20
C LEU A 61 -0.67 -0.48 5.45
N ALA A 62 -1.78 -0.61 6.19
CA ALA A 62 -2.41 -1.90 6.44
C ALA A 62 -2.79 -2.65 5.14
N MET A 63 -3.11 -1.94 4.05
CA MET A 63 -3.35 -2.59 2.76
C MET A 63 -2.07 -3.06 2.08
N GLN A 64 -0.96 -2.35 2.28
CA GLN A 64 0.37 -2.76 1.85
C GLN A 64 0.80 -4.00 2.62
N ASP A 65 0.73 -3.94 3.96
CA ASP A 65 1.10 -5.04 4.84
C ASP A 65 0.28 -6.30 4.55
N ASN A 66 -1.03 -6.18 4.32
CA ASN A 66 -1.89 -7.31 3.95
C ASN A 66 -1.46 -7.96 2.63
N TYR A 67 -1.00 -7.18 1.67
CA TYR A 67 -0.52 -7.70 0.40
C TYR A 67 0.84 -8.38 0.56
N ASP A 68 1.77 -7.74 1.27
CA ASP A 68 3.10 -8.28 1.53
C ASP A 68 3.01 -9.58 2.32
N LEU A 69 2.13 -9.63 3.32
CA LEU A 69 1.84 -10.86 4.08
C LEU A 69 1.22 -11.94 3.20
N TRP A 70 0.29 -11.59 2.29
CA TRP A 70 -0.27 -12.55 1.35
C TRP A 70 0.80 -13.14 0.42
N GLN A 71 1.73 -12.31 -0.08
CA GLN A 71 2.85 -12.77 -0.91
C GLN A 71 3.80 -13.66 -0.11
N ALA A 72 4.20 -13.25 1.10
CA ALA A 72 5.09 -14.02 1.97
C ALA A 72 4.51 -15.40 2.30
N ARG A 73 3.19 -15.50 2.53
CA ARG A 73 2.50 -16.78 2.76
C ARG A 73 2.63 -17.78 1.61
N GLN A 74 2.96 -17.35 0.39
CA GLN A 74 3.11 -18.25 -0.74
C GLN A 74 4.47 -18.96 -0.77
N SER A 75 5.49 -18.43 -0.10
CA SER A 75 6.88 -18.91 -0.25
C SER A 75 7.63 -19.14 1.06
N VAL A 76 7.21 -18.53 2.17
CA VAL A 76 7.89 -18.69 3.45
C VAL A 76 7.57 -20.06 4.03
N ASN A 77 8.62 -20.87 4.25
CA ASN A 77 8.53 -22.11 5.02
C ASN A 77 8.61 -21.77 6.53
N LEU A 78 7.62 -22.23 7.30
CA LEU A 78 7.52 -22.02 8.75
C LEU A 78 7.69 -23.30 9.58
N ASP A 79 8.08 -24.43 8.97
CA ASP A 79 8.15 -25.76 9.60
C ASP A 79 9.06 -25.78 10.85
N GLN A 80 10.09 -24.94 10.88
CA GLN A 80 11.05 -24.85 11.99
C GLN A 80 10.71 -23.71 12.98
N VAL A 81 9.62 -22.96 12.74
CA VAL A 81 9.21 -21.84 13.59
C VAL A 81 8.32 -22.35 14.71
N GLN A 82 8.70 -22.05 15.95
CA GLN A 82 7.97 -22.50 17.15
C GLN A 82 7.36 -21.32 17.90
N LYS A 83 6.22 -21.57 18.56
CA LYS A 83 5.57 -20.58 19.41
C LYS A 83 6.42 -20.35 20.66
N VAL A 84 6.68 -19.08 20.98
CA VAL A 84 7.32 -18.69 22.24
C VAL A 84 6.22 -18.40 23.27
N GLU A 85 6.30 -19.05 24.43
CA GLU A 85 5.45 -18.74 25.57
C GLU A 85 6.21 -17.76 26.47
N PHE A 86 5.61 -16.59 26.70
CA PHE A 86 6.15 -15.63 27.65
C PHE A 86 5.43 -15.88 28.99
N ASP A 87 6.16 -16.42 29.96
CA ASP A 87 5.69 -16.41 31.35
C ASP A 87 5.69 -14.96 31.84
N VAL A 88 4.50 -14.40 31.96
CA VAL A 88 4.31 -13.08 32.56
C VAL A 88 4.37 -13.30 34.08
N ALA A 89 5.49 -12.92 34.68
CA ALA A 89 5.69 -12.90 36.14
C ALA A 89 4.91 -11.76 36.81
#